data_AF-A0A6N7Z509-F1
#
_entry.id   AF-A0A6N7Z509-F1
#
_cell.length_a   1.000
_cell.length_b   1.000
_cell.length_c   1.000
_cell.angle_alpha   90.00
_cell.angle_beta   90.00
_cell.angle_gamma   90.00
#
_symmetry.space_group_name_H-M   'P 1'
#
loop_
_entity.id
_entity.type
_entity.pdbx_description
1 polymer ?
#
loop_
_entity_poly.entity_id
_entity_poly.type
_entity_poly.pdbx_seq_one_letter_code
_entity_poly.pdbx_strand_id
1 'polypeptide(L)'
;MTQARTVEHFEAMASAVFAPLRIRPLEPGPFAAGFRSASAGEVVVSRIRGRPCRVGRLPALIGAGDRELVKVTVQTAGSMCVE
;
A
#
# COMPACT_ATOMS: atom_id res chain seq x y z
N MET A 1 -12.59 -0.56 9.13
CA MET A 1 -11.31 -0.16 8.52
C MET A 1 -10.23 -0.60 9.49
N THR A 2 -9.30 -1.45 9.07
CA THR A 2 -8.23 -1.97 9.93
C THR A 2 -7.17 -0.90 10.12
N GLN A 3 -6.70 -0.70 11.35
CA GLN A 3 -5.63 0.26 11.64
C GLN A 3 -4.27 -0.45 11.72
N ALA A 4 -3.27 0.14 11.07
CA ALA A 4 -1.87 -0.19 11.30
C ALA A 4 -1.22 0.89 12.16
N ARG A 5 -0.59 0.44 13.26
CA ARG A 5 0.20 1.29 14.17
C ARG A 5 1.71 1.18 13.95
N THR A 6 2.13 0.25 13.10
CA THR A 6 3.52 0.05 12.69
C THR A 6 3.62 0.04 11.17
N VAL A 7 4.80 0.40 10.66
CA VAL A 7 5.07 0.45 9.23
C VAL A 7 5.01 -0.96 8.64
N GLU A 8 5.54 -1.95 9.36
CA GLU A 8 5.64 -3.35 8.95
C GLU A 8 4.25 -3.97 8.77
N HIS A 9 3.31 -3.67 9.67
CA HIS A 9 1.93 -4.14 9.53
C HIS A 9 1.25 -3.48 8.33
N PHE A 10 1.45 -2.18 8.11
CA PHE A 10 0.89 -1.51 6.94
C PHE A 10 1.50 -2.01 5.63
N GLU A 11 2.81 -2.24 5.61
CA GLU A 11 3.54 -2.83 4.49
C GLU A 11 2.98 -4.21 4.15
N ALA A 12 2.84 -5.10 5.13
CA ALA A 12 2.27 -6.43 4.92
C ALA A 12 0.85 -6.37 4.31
N MET A 13 -0.03 -5.51 4.85
CA MET A 13 -1.38 -5.33 4.30
C MET A 13 -1.39 -4.76 2.88
N ALA A 14 -0.56 -3.74 2.63
CA ALA A 14 -0.48 -3.12 1.30
C ALA A 14 0.10 -4.11 0.28
N SER A 15 1.12 -4.88 0.67
CA SER A 15 1.74 -5.87 -0.21
C SER A 15 0.82 -7.03 -0.57
N ALA A 16 -0.06 -7.44 0.33
CA ALA A 16 -1.04 -8.50 0.06
C ALA A 16 -2.08 -8.10 -1.01
N VAL A 17 -2.35 -6.81 -1.18
CA VAL A 17 -3.35 -6.31 -2.15
C VAL A 17 -2.70 -5.85 -3.45
N PHE A 18 -1.49 -5.31 -3.38
CA PHE A 18 -0.73 -4.92 -4.56
C PHE A 18 0.22 -6.04 -4.97
N ALA A 19 1.50 -5.87 -4.69
CA ALA A 19 2.57 -6.83 -4.83
C ALA A 19 3.56 -6.52 -3.70
N PRO A 20 4.69 -7.23 -3.54
CA PRO A 20 5.69 -6.85 -2.55
C PRO A 20 6.09 -5.37 -2.67
N LEU A 21 5.96 -4.62 -1.58
CA LEU A 21 6.24 -3.19 -1.46
C LEU A 21 7.17 -2.95 -0.27
N ARG A 22 7.87 -1.82 -0.30
CA ARG A 22 8.54 -1.25 0.87
C ARG A 22 7.97 0.10 1.22
N ILE A 23 7.72 0.35 2.50
CA ILE A 23 7.12 1.59 2.97
C ILE A 23 8.09 2.30 3.90
N ARG A 24 8.30 3.59 3.64
CA ARG A 24 9.13 4.46 4.47
C ARG A 24 8.37 5.73 4.83
N PRO A 25 8.06 5.99 6.11
CA PRO A 25 7.47 7.26 6.53
C PRO A 25 8.38 8.44 6.15
N LEU A 26 7.78 9.56 5.74
CA LEU A 26 8.53 10.79 5.40
C LEU A 26 8.63 11.76 6.58
N GLU A 27 7.76 11.61 7.56
CA GLU A 27 7.69 12.48 8.73
C GLU A 27 8.04 11.70 10.00
N PRO A 28 8.69 12.34 10.99
CA PRO A 28 8.89 11.75 12.30
C PRO A 28 7.57 11.60 13.07
N GLY A 29 7.58 10.71 14.06
CA GLY A 29 6.46 10.47 14.97
C GLY A 29 5.79 9.11 14.78
N PRO A 30 4.70 8.84 15.53
CA PRO A 30 4.03 7.56 15.46
C PRO A 30 3.42 7.31 14.08
N PHE A 31 3.59 6.09 13.60
CA PHE A 31 3.01 5.64 12.37
C PHE A 31 1.50 5.38 12.54
N ALA A 32 0.70 5.90 11.62
CA ALA A 32 -0.74 5.67 11.59
C ALA A 32 -1.23 5.55 10.15
N ALA A 33 -1.85 4.41 9.85
CA ALA A 33 -2.51 4.18 8.58
C ALA A 33 -3.80 3.37 8.77
N GLY A 34 -4.75 3.58 7.88
CA GLY A 34 -6.02 2.87 7.79
C GLY A 34 -6.12 2.14 6.47
N PHE A 35 -6.53 0.88 6.53
CA PHE A 35 -6.64 0.01 5.37
C PHE A 35 -7.98 -0.74 5.41
N ARG A 36 -8.69 -0.78 4.29
CA ARG A 36 -9.86 -1.64 4.11
C ARG A 36 -9.83 -2.18 2.70
N SER A 37 -9.90 -3.50 2.57
CA SER A 37 -9.96 -4.17 1.27
C SER A 37 -11.20 -5.04 1.18
N ALA A 38 -11.69 -5.24 -0.03
CA ALA A 38 -12.71 -6.21 -0.39
C ALA A 38 -12.37 -6.79 -1.77
N SER A 39 -12.73 -8.05 -2.00
CA SER A 39 -12.53 -8.74 -3.28
C SER A 39 -13.87 -9.07 -3.91
N ALA A 40 -13.98 -8.91 -5.23
CA ALA A 40 -15.09 -9.35 -6.05
C ALA A 40 -14.53 -10.13 -7.24
N GLY A 41 -14.49 -11.45 -7.12
CA GLY A 41 -13.74 -12.30 -8.05
C GLY A 41 -12.27 -11.90 -8.08
N GLU A 42 -11.77 -11.55 -9.27
CA GLU A 42 -10.37 -11.17 -9.50
C GLU A 42 -10.08 -9.69 -9.18
N VAL A 43 -11.11 -8.89 -8.93
CA VAL A 43 -10.97 -7.46 -8.64
C VAL A 43 -10.81 -7.26 -7.13
N VAL A 44 -9.75 -6.55 -6.73
CA VAL A 44 -9.54 -6.13 -5.34
C VAL A 44 -9.68 -4.62 -5.23
N VAL A 45 -10.58 -4.17 -4.35
CA VAL A 45 -10.80 -2.74 -4.10
C VAL A 45 -10.30 -2.42 -2.70
N SER A 46 -9.32 -1.51 -2.62
CA SER A 46 -8.78 -1.04 -1.35
C SER A 46 -9.00 0.45 -1.14
N ARG A 47 -9.46 0.80 0.07
CA ARG A 47 -9.46 2.16 0.59
C ARG A 47 -8.31 2.31 1.57
N ILE A 48 -7.41 3.24 1.27
CA ILE A 48 -6.18 3.46 2.02
C ILE A 48 -6.15 4.91 2.52
N ARG A 49 -5.74 5.09 3.78
CA ARG A 49 -5.39 6.38 4.36
C ARG A 49 -4.08 6.20 5.12
N GLY A 50 -3.20 7.19 5.08
CA GLY A 50 -1.94 7.13 5.82
C GLY A 50 -1.33 8.50 5.92
N ARG A 51 -0.37 8.63 6.83
CA ARG A 51 0.54 9.77 6.86
C ARG A 51 1.48 9.73 5.64
N PRO A 52 2.11 10.87 5.27
CA PRO A 52 3.05 10.92 4.16
C PRO A 52 4.13 9.84 4.26
N CYS A 53 4.25 9.04 3.20
CA CYS A 53 5.22 7.96 3.11
C CYS A 53 5.71 7.81 1.66
N ARG A 54 6.91 7.26 1.52
CA ARG A 54 7.42 6.75 0.26
C ARG A 54 7.07 5.28 0.16
N VAL A 55 6.56 4.88 -1.00
CA VAL A 55 6.26 3.49 -1.34
C VAL A 55 7.21 3.09 -2.46
N GLY A 56 8.02 2.05 -2.23
CA GLY A 56 8.94 1.50 -3.20
C GLY A 56 8.48 0.14 -3.70
N ARG A 57 8.50 -0.06 -5.02
CA ARG A 57 8.43 -1.37 -5.65
C ARG A 57 9.67 -1.53 -6.52
N LEU A 58 10.66 -2.24 -6.02
CA LEU A 58 11.94 -2.42 -6.70
C LEU A 58 11.95 -3.74 -7.47
N PRO A 59 12.70 -3.87 -8.58
CA PRO A 59 12.80 -5.13 -9.33
C PRO A 59 13.18 -6.33 -8.45
N ALA A 60 14.05 -6.12 -7.46
CA ALA A 60 14.46 -7.16 -6.50
C ALA A 60 13.31 -7.69 -5.61
N LEU A 61 12.17 -7.00 -5.56
CA LEU A 61 10.98 -7.43 -4.83
C LEU A 61 9.99 -8.20 -5.72
N ILE A 62 10.21 -8.22 -7.04
CA ILE A 62 9.29 -8.82 -8.01
C ILE A 62 9.69 -10.27 -8.25
N GLY A 63 8.81 -11.20 -7.89
CA GLY A 63 8.98 -12.64 -8.08
C GLY A 63 8.00 -13.22 -9.11
N ALA A 64 8.34 -14.37 -9.68
CA ALA A 64 7.48 -15.09 -10.64
C ALA A 64 6.14 -15.57 -10.04
N GLY A 65 6.02 -15.63 -8.71
CA GLY A 65 4.79 -15.97 -8.00
C GLY A 65 3.93 -14.76 -7.62
N ASP A 66 4.34 -13.55 -7.97
CA ASP A 66 3.57 -12.34 -7.65
C ASP A 66 2.31 -12.27 -8.50
N ARG A 67 1.27 -11.64 -7.94
CA ARG A 67 0.03 -11.39 -8.67
C ARG A 67 0.29 -10.41 -9.81
N GLU A 68 -0.08 -10.82 -11.02
CA GLU A 68 -0.14 -9.92 -12.17
C GLU A 68 -1.40 -9.05 -12.03
N LEU A 69 -1.21 -7.79 -11.65
CA LEU A 69 -2.30 -6.87 -11.36
C LEU A 69 -2.15 -5.59 -12.18
N VAL A 70 -3.27 -5.15 -12.76
CA VAL A 70 -3.43 -3.77 -13.22
C VAL A 70 -3.92 -2.93 -12.04
N LYS A 71 -3.12 -1.94 -11.62
CA LYS A 71 -3.45 -1.07 -10.49
C LYS A 71 -4.02 0.26 -10.98
N VAL A 72 -5.27 0.55 -10.61
CA VAL A 72 -5.88 1.87 -10.76
C VAL A 72 -6.00 2.51 -9.37
N THR A 73 -5.49 3.73 -9.22
CA THR A 73 -5.55 4.48 -7.95
C THR A 73 -6.23 5.81 -8.17
N VAL A 74 -7.25 6.09 -7.38
CA VAL A 74 -7.92 7.39 -7.34
C VAL A 74 -7.56 8.08 -6.03
N GLN A 75 -6.88 9.21 -6.13
CA GLN A 75 -6.53 9.99 -4.94
C GLN A 75 -7.69 10.92 -4.57
N THR A 76 -8.19 10.76 -3.35
CA THR A 76 -9.34 11.55 -2.84
C THR A 76 -8.90 12.71 -1.95
N ALA A 77 -7.66 12.71 -1.46
CA ALA A 77 -7.06 13.76 -0.63
C ALA A 77 -5.53 13.65 -0.66
N GLY A 78 -4.86 14.78 -0.41
CA GLY A 78 -3.40 14.90 -0.48
C GLY A 78 -2.88 14.88 -1.92
N SER A 79 -1.56 14.73 -2.06
CA SER A 79 -0.87 14.58 -3.34
C SER A 79 -0.08 13.28 -3.39
N MET A 80 0.22 12.81 -4.60
CA MET A 80 1.07 11.66 -4.86
C MET A 80 1.93 12.01 -6.07
N CYS A 81 3.21 11.71 -5.97
CA CYS A 81 4.12 11.67 -7.11
C CYS A 81 4.43 10.20 -7.41
N VAL A 82 4.48 9.86 -8.69
CA VAL A 82 4.96 8.56 -9.16
C VAL A 82 6.19 8.83 -10.01
N GLU A 83 7.31 8.26 -9.60
CA GLU A 83 8.62 8.38 -10.24
C GLU A 83 9.06 7.01 -10.76
#